data_AF-A0A8C6SIF3-F1
#
_entry.id   AF-A0A8C6SIF3-F1
#
_cell.length_a   1.000
_cell.length_b   1.000
_cell.length_c   1.000
_cell.angle_alpha   90.00
_cell.angle_beta   90.00
_cell.angle_gamma   90.00
#
_symmetry.space_group_name_H-M   'P 1'
#
loop_
_entity.id
_entity.type
_entity.pdbx_description
1 polymer ?
#
loop_
_entity_poly.entity_id
_entity_poly.type
_entity_poly.pdbx_seq_one_letter_code
_entity_poly.pdbx_strand_id
1 'polypeptide(L)'
;CSPISSFSWDVYKQGLPHCMKAKDVYSLPWEVRFSITKEMQFYLTAAEGMINYYPPIITKCVAFSEYVQKHWREDAFFGYQFLNGVNPMMIQRCSKLPSNFPVTENMLYLHGARSLEEEMQKGNIFLCDYKTLDGVKANVIHDEQQYLVAPLVLLHQTPDGKLLKPIAIQQTPGEDNPIFLPSDSEYDWLLAKTFVRSAYFNEHELNIHLLCTHLLAEVFTVALLRNVPMVHPLYKVENYAAKYT
;
A
#
# COMPACT_ATOMS: atom_id res chain seq x y z
N CYS A 1 27.15 19.15 33.33
CA CYS A 1 25.68 19.20 33.23
C CYS A 1 25.29 18.74 31.84
N SER A 2 24.82 17.50 31.69
CA SER A 2 24.26 17.07 30.40
C SER A 2 23.03 17.93 30.11
N PRO A 3 22.94 18.58 28.94
CA PRO A 3 21.70 19.24 28.58
C PRO A 3 20.61 18.18 28.55
N ILE A 4 19.45 18.51 29.09
CA ILE A 4 18.22 17.75 28.92
C ILE A 4 18.16 17.34 27.45
N SER A 5 18.12 16.03 27.19
CA SER A 5 18.07 15.47 25.84
C SER A 5 17.00 16.20 25.03
N SER A 6 17.39 16.96 24.02
CA SER A 6 16.51 17.75 23.15
C SER A 6 15.52 16.89 22.36
N PHE A 7 15.76 15.58 22.33
CA PHE A 7 14.94 14.59 21.68
C PHE A 7 14.29 13.71 22.74
N SER A 8 12.96 13.63 22.76
CA SER A 8 12.24 12.77 23.71
C SER A 8 11.07 12.08 23.04
N TRP A 9 10.67 10.94 23.60
CA TRP A 9 9.53 10.18 23.10
C TRP A 9 8.21 10.84 23.50
N ASP A 10 7.21 10.73 22.63
CA ASP A 10 5.82 11.03 22.90
C ASP A 10 4.90 9.95 22.34
N VAL A 11 3.66 9.94 22.82
CA VAL A 11 2.62 9.01 22.37
C VAL A 11 1.60 9.79 21.55
N TYR A 12 1.69 9.68 20.23
CA TYR A 12 0.69 10.29 19.34
C TYR A 12 -0.69 9.63 19.51
N LYS A 13 -0.73 8.29 19.52
CA LYS A 13 -1.95 7.50 19.72
C LYS A 13 -1.60 6.12 20.29
N GLN A 14 -2.46 5.63 21.19
CA GLN A 14 -2.29 4.29 21.75
C GLN A 14 -2.27 3.22 20.64
N GLY A 15 -1.29 2.30 20.72
CA GLY A 15 -1.11 1.21 19.76
C GLY A 15 -0.23 1.55 18.55
N LEU A 16 0.12 2.82 18.34
CA LEU A 16 1.12 3.22 17.35
C LEU A 16 2.53 3.27 17.97
N PRO A 17 3.59 3.20 17.14
CA PRO A 17 4.95 3.48 17.62
C PRO A 17 5.03 4.86 18.29
N HIS A 18 5.86 4.98 19.33
CA HIS A 18 6.17 6.28 19.92
C HIS A 18 6.89 7.16 18.89
N CYS A 19 6.64 8.46 18.93
CA CYS A 19 7.19 9.45 17.99
C CYS A 19 8.04 10.48 18.73
N MET A 20 8.63 11.42 17.98
CA MET A 20 9.30 12.58 18.54
C MET A 20 8.29 13.47 19.28
N LYS A 21 8.67 13.90 20.49
CA LYS A 21 7.93 14.91 21.24
C LYS A 21 8.10 16.28 20.61
N ALA A 22 7.09 16.70 19.84
CA ALA A 22 7.00 18.01 19.23
C ALA A 22 5.53 18.46 19.15
N LYS A 23 5.27 19.75 19.33
CA LYS A 23 3.93 20.33 19.15
C LYS A 23 3.63 20.62 17.68
N ASP A 24 4.65 21.08 16.97
CA ASP A 24 4.65 21.44 15.57
C ASP A 24 6.09 21.41 15.02
N VAL A 25 6.24 21.64 13.72
CA VAL A 25 7.55 21.65 13.04
C VAL A 25 8.49 22.72 13.60
N TYR A 26 7.97 23.83 14.14
CA TYR A 26 8.76 24.91 14.74
C TYR A 26 9.18 24.64 16.19
N SER A 27 8.66 23.58 16.80
CA SER A 27 9.10 23.12 18.12
C SER A 27 10.24 22.10 18.08
N LEU A 28 10.53 21.54 16.90
CA LEU A 28 11.65 20.61 16.69
C LEU A 28 13.01 21.30 16.91
N PRO A 29 14.05 20.62 17.36
CA PRO A 29 15.41 21.17 17.35
C PRO A 29 15.82 21.59 15.93
N TRP A 30 16.52 22.72 15.79
CA TRP A 30 16.81 23.31 14.47
C TRP A 30 17.66 22.38 13.58
N GLU A 31 18.47 21.54 14.20
CA GLU A 31 19.36 20.57 13.56
C GLU A 31 18.61 19.46 12.78
N VAL A 32 17.33 19.21 13.09
CA VAL A 32 16.50 18.20 12.40
C VAL A 32 15.39 18.80 11.54
N ARG A 33 15.24 20.14 11.52
CA ARG A 33 14.27 20.80 10.64
C ARG A 33 14.73 20.81 9.20
N PHE A 34 13.78 20.95 8.27
CA PHE A 34 14.11 21.26 6.89
C PHE A 34 15.00 22.50 6.79
N SER A 35 15.94 22.45 5.85
CA SER A 35 16.59 23.68 5.39
C SER A 35 15.57 24.59 4.71
N ILE A 36 15.81 25.90 4.73
CA ILE A 36 14.94 26.90 4.09
C ILE A 36 14.63 26.53 2.63
N THR A 37 15.63 26.08 1.87
CA THR A 37 15.45 25.65 0.48
C THR A 37 14.50 24.46 0.36
N LYS A 38 14.63 23.46 1.25
CA LYS A 38 13.79 22.27 1.25
C LYS A 38 12.36 22.61 1.66
N GLU A 39 12.20 23.47 2.66
CA GLU A 39 10.90 23.98 3.11
C GLU A 39 10.19 24.74 1.98
N MET A 40 10.87 25.71 1.35
CA MET A 40 10.32 26.44 0.20
C MET A 40 9.94 25.51 -0.95
N GLN A 41 10.80 24.53 -1.28
CA GLN A 41 10.49 23.55 -2.32
C GLN A 41 9.23 22.75 -1.99
N PHE A 42 9.12 22.25 -0.75
CA PHE A 42 7.96 21.47 -0.31
C PHE A 42 6.65 22.26 -0.47
N TYR A 43 6.61 23.50 0.05
CA TYR A 43 5.42 24.34 -0.04
C TYR A 43 5.07 24.76 -1.47
N LEU A 44 6.07 25.10 -2.30
CA LEU A 44 5.83 25.46 -3.69
C LEU A 44 5.32 24.27 -4.51
N THR A 45 5.87 23.07 -4.30
CA THR A 45 5.36 21.86 -4.95
C THR A 45 3.93 21.52 -4.51
N ALA A 46 3.62 21.66 -3.21
CA ALA A 46 2.26 21.46 -2.72
C ALA A 46 1.27 22.49 -3.32
N ALA A 47 1.65 23.77 -3.33
CA ALA A 47 0.84 24.83 -3.93
C ALA A 47 0.63 24.62 -5.43
N GLU A 48 1.67 24.24 -6.16
CA GLU A 48 1.57 23.90 -7.58
C GLU A 48 0.63 22.70 -7.80
N GLY A 49 0.69 21.67 -6.96
CA GLY A 49 -0.25 20.54 -7.01
C GLY A 49 -1.70 20.96 -6.81
N MET A 50 -1.97 21.84 -5.85
CA MET A 50 -3.31 22.37 -5.56
C MET A 50 -3.84 23.27 -6.68
N ILE A 51 -2.99 24.13 -7.26
CA ILE A 51 -3.37 25.02 -8.38
C ILE A 51 -3.72 24.20 -9.62
N ASN A 52 -2.92 23.16 -9.91
CA ASN A 52 -3.13 22.32 -11.08
C ASN A 52 -4.27 21.28 -10.90
N TYR A 53 -4.94 21.25 -9.74
CA TYR A 53 -6.07 20.34 -9.47
C TYR A 53 -7.32 20.66 -10.33
N TYR A 54 -7.41 21.87 -10.89
CA TYR A 54 -8.47 22.29 -11.80
C TYR A 54 -7.86 22.98 -13.03
N PRO A 55 -7.98 22.44 -14.27
CA PRO A 55 -8.78 21.29 -14.73
C PRO A 55 -8.06 19.92 -14.54
N PRO A 56 -8.75 18.77 -14.64
CA PRO A 56 -8.22 17.48 -14.19
C PRO A 56 -6.91 17.09 -14.90
N ILE A 57 -5.94 16.74 -14.06
CA ILE A 57 -4.52 16.52 -14.32
C ILE A 57 -4.28 15.36 -15.31
N ILE A 58 -3.60 15.66 -16.44
CA ILE A 58 -2.76 14.68 -17.20
C ILE A 58 -1.45 15.35 -17.68
N THR A 59 -0.96 16.43 -17.05
CA THR A 59 0.07 17.27 -17.72
C THR A 59 1.49 17.19 -17.18
N LYS A 60 1.79 16.47 -16.08
CA LYS A 60 3.19 16.41 -15.57
C LYS A 60 3.83 15.05 -15.28
N CYS A 61 3.06 13.95 -15.28
CA CYS A 61 3.62 12.58 -15.34
C CYS A 61 2.97 11.82 -16.50
N VAL A 62 3.21 12.31 -17.71
CA VAL A 62 2.37 12.05 -18.88
C VAL A 62 2.40 10.58 -19.30
N ALA A 63 3.59 9.96 -19.43
CA ALA A 63 3.68 8.63 -20.02
C ALA A 63 3.04 7.50 -19.18
N PHE A 64 3.35 7.43 -17.87
CA PHE A 64 2.81 6.35 -17.03
C PHE A 64 1.33 6.56 -16.70
N SER A 65 0.90 7.79 -16.42
CA SER A 65 -0.51 8.08 -16.14
C SER A 65 -1.39 7.85 -17.37
N GLU A 66 -0.93 8.21 -18.56
CA GLU A 66 -1.63 7.89 -19.82
C GLU A 66 -1.69 6.38 -20.06
N TYR A 67 -0.61 5.65 -19.75
CA TYR A 67 -0.60 4.19 -19.84
C TYR A 67 -1.65 3.58 -18.91
N VAL A 68 -1.69 4.00 -17.63
CA VAL A 68 -2.72 3.55 -16.67
C VAL A 68 -4.11 3.87 -17.21
N GLN A 69 -4.36 5.08 -17.69
CA GLN A 69 -5.66 5.47 -18.23
C GLN A 69 -6.12 4.59 -19.40
N LYS A 70 -5.20 4.14 -20.25
CA LYS A 70 -5.49 3.26 -21.39
C LYS A 70 -5.67 1.79 -20.98
N HIS A 71 -4.94 1.33 -19.97
CA HIS A 71 -4.80 -0.10 -19.65
C HIS A 71 -5.39 -0.54 -18.30
N TRP A 72 -5.97 0.36 -17.49
CA TRP A 72 -6.49 0.03 -16.14
C TRP A 72 -7.56 -1.07 -16.12
N ARG A 73 -8.29 -1.26 -17.23
CA ARG A 73 -9.29 -2.31 -17.39
C ARG A 73 -8.70 -3.70 -17.64
N GLU A 74 -7.44 -3.79 -18.06
CA GLU A 74 -6.81 -5.05 -18.47
C GLU A 74 -6.38 -5.92 -17.28
N ASP A 75 -6.72 -7.21 -17.30
CA ASP A 75 -6.36 -8.15 -16.24
C ASP A 75 -4.85 -8.35 -16.09
N ALA A 76 -4.12 -8.31 -17.21
CA ALA A 76 -2.67 -8.37 -17.20
C ALA A 76 -2.05 -7.16 -16.48
N PHE A 77 -2.57 -5.95 -16.71
CA PHE A 77 -2.09 -4.75 -16.05
C PHE A 77 -2.54 -4.67 -14.57
N PHE A 78 -3.72 -5.18 -14.26
CA PHE A 78 -4.16 -5.37 -12.87
C PHE A 78 -3.19 -6.28 -12.11
N GLY A 79 -2.86 -7.45 -12.66
CA GLY A 79 -1.92 -8.39 -12.05
C GLY A 79 -0.48 -7.86 -11.97
N TYR A 80 -0.02 -7.14 -13.01
CA TYR A 80 1.30 -6.50 -13.05
C TYR A 80 1.56 -5.60 -11.83
N GLN A 81 0.55 -4.85 -11.38
CA GLN A 81 0.68 -3.90 -10.27
C GLN A 81 0.93 -4.57 -8.90
N PHE A 82 0.68 -5.87 -8.75
CA PHE A 82 1.04 -6.61 -7.53
C PHE A 82 2.52 -6.94 -7.44
N LEU A 83 3.25 -6.86 -8.56
CA LEU A 83 4.69 -7.14 -8.62
C LEU A 83 5.51 -5.85 -8.81
N ASN A 84 4.98 -4.92 -9.60
CA ASN A 84 5.72 -3.73 -10.07
C ASN A 84 4.95 -2.42 -9.86
N GLY A 85 3.81 -2.47 -9.15
CA GLY A 85 3.06 -1.28 -8.79
C GLY A 85 3.62 -0.58 -7.55
N VAL A 86 2.84 0.36 -7.01
CA VAL A 86 3.23 1.15 -5.83
C VAL A 86 3.30 0.33 -4.53
N ASN A 87 2.51 -0.74 -4.43
CA ASN A 87 2.51 -1.69 -3.32
C ASN A 87 2.71 -3.13 -3.82
N PRO A 88 3.97 -3.56 -4.01
CA PRO A 88 4.31 -4.92 -4.37
C PRO A 88 4.50 -5.86 -3.16
N MET A 89 3.94 -5.50 -1.98
CA MET A 89 4.24 -6.21 -0.72
C MET A 89 3.23 -7.29 -0.33
N MET A 90 2.05 -7.30 -0.95
CA MET A 90 0.91 -8.14 -0.51
C MET A 90 0.86 -9.53 -1.14
N ILE A 91 1.47 -9.70 -2.31
CA ILE A 91 1.36 -10.94 -3.08
C ILE A 91 2.17 -12.08 -2.46
N GLN A 92 1.54 -13.23 -2.30
CA GLN A 92 2.18 -14.43 -1.77
C GLN A 92 1.82 -15.64 -2.62
N ARG A 93 2.77 -16.58 -2.76
CA ARG A 93 2.49 -17.86 -3.42
C ARG A 93 1.50 -18.66 -2.58
N CYS A 94 0.43 -19.14 -3.21
CA CYS A 94 -0.65 -19.86 -2.55
C CYS A 94 -0.46 -21.37 -2.71
N SER A 95 -0.12 -22.05 -1.61
CA SER A 95 -0.04 -23.52 -1.57
C SER A 95 -1.36 -24.18 -1.15
N LYS A 96 -2.26 -23.42 -0.51
CA LYS A 96 -3.57 -23.87 -0.06
C LYS A 96 -4.52 -22.68 0.02
N LEU A 97 -5.73 -22.83 -0.52
CA LEU A 97 -6.76 -21.80 -0.39
C LEU A 97 -7.19 -21.60 1.07
N PRO A 98 -7.43 -20.34 1.50
CA PRO A 98 -8.09 -20.05 2.77
C PRO A 98 -9.47 -20.69 2.85
N SER A 99 -9.88 -21.17 4.03
CA SER A 99 -11.19 -21.83 4.21
C SER A 99 -12.38 -20.89 4.00
N ASN A 100 -12.18 -19.58 4.18
CA ASN A 100 -13.15 -18.53 3.91
C ASN A 100 -13.15 -18.07 2.45
N PHE A 101 -12.41 -18.73 1.56
CA PHE A 101 -12.39 -18.44 0.12
C PHE A 101 -12.73 -19.71 -0.69
N PRO A 102 -14.02 -20.07 -0.78
CA PRO A 102 -14.47 -21.35 -1.35
C PRO A 102 -14.46 -21.34 -2.89
N VAL A 103 -13.32 -20.97 -3.49
CA VAL A 103 -13.10 -21.08 -4.94
C VAL A 103 -13.03 -22.57 -5.30
N THR A 104 -13.83 -22.97 -6.29
CA THR A 104 -13.86 -24.36 -6.78
C THR A 104 -13.27 -24.45 -8.18
N GLU A 105 -12.82 -25.63 -8.57
CA GLU A 105 -12.23 -25.84 -9.91
C GLU A 105 -13.22 -25.55 -11.04
N ASN A 106 -14.51 -25.84 -10.81
CA ASN A 106 -15.57 -25.58 -11.79
C ASN A 106 -15.81 -24.08 -12.04
N MET A 107 -15.39 -23.21 -11.12
CA MET A 107 -15.48 -21.76 -11.28
C MET A 107 -14.37 -21.21 -12.19
N LEU A 108 -13.24 -21.91 -12.30
CA LEU A 108 -12.03 -21.36 -12.91
C LEU A 108 -11.77 -21.97 -14.28
N TYR A 109 -11.62 -21.12 -15.29
CA TYR A 109 -11.08 -21.55 -16.58
C TYR A 109 -9.55 -21.45 -16.57
N LEU A 110 -8.89 -22.47 -16.03
CA LEU A 110 -7.43 -22.57 -16.05
C LEU A 110 -6.95 -23.06 -17.42
N HIS A 111 -5.92 -22.42 -17.97
CA HIS A 111 -5.36 -22.80 -19.27
C HIS A 111 -4.88 -24.26 -19.28
N GLY A 112 -5.43 -25.08 -20.19
CA GLY A 112 -4.92 -26.42 -20.49
C GLY A 112 -5.52 -27.57 -19.67
N ALA A 113 -6.76 -27.45 -19.19
CA ALA A 113 -7.48 -28.51 -18.45
C ALA A 113 -6.77 -28.99 -17.18
N ARG A 114 -6.01 -28.10 -16.53
CA ARG A 114 -5.30 -28.40 -15.28
C ARG A 114 -6.16 -28.08 -14.08
N SER A 115 -6.01 -28.88 -13.03
CA SER A 115 -6.70 -28.66 -11.75
C SER A 115 -6.08 -27.49 -11.00
N LEU A 116 -6.84 -26.85 -10.11
CA LEU A 116 -6.33 -25.74 -9.29
C LEU A 116 -5.25 -26.24 -8.33
N GLU A 117 -5.45 -27.45 -7.80
CA GLU A 117 -4.48 -28.11 -6.92
C GLU A 117 -3.12 -28.32 -7.61
N GLU A 118 -3.11 -28.79 -8.84
CA GLU A 118 -1.86 -28.97 -9.60
C GLU A 118 -1.12 -27.64 -9.83
N GLU A 119 -1.85 -26.57 -10.15
CA GLU A 119 -1.24 -25.24 -10.35
C GLU A 119 -0.71 -24.64 -9.03
N MET A 120 -1.39 -24.87 -7.90
CA MET A 120 -0.86 -24.53 -6.57
C MET A 120 0.41 -25.31 -6.23
N GLN A 121 0.43 -26.63 -6.50
CA GLN A 121 1.60 -27.48 -6.27
C GLN A 121 2.81 -27.05 -7.12
N LYS A 122 2.57 -26.64 -8.38
CA LYS A 122 3.60 -26.07 -9.27
C LYS A 122 4.05 -24.67 -8.83
N GLY A 123 3.29 -24.01 -7.95
CA GLY A 123 3.59 -22.67 -7.46
C GLY A 123 3.16 -21.55 -8.39
N ASN A 124 2.20 -21.81 -9.28
CA ASN A 124 1.70 -20.85 -10.27
C ASN A 124 0.52 -20.01 -9.76
N ILE A 125 -0.01 -20.34 -8.58
CA ILE A 125 -1.14 -19.65 -7.96
C ILE A 125 -0.64 -18.74 -6.84
N PHE A 126 -1.18 -17.53 -6.79
CA PHE A 126 -0.82 -16.50 -5.82
C PHE A 126 -2.08 -15.93 -5.17
N LEU A 127 -1.94 -15.45 -3.95
CA LEU A 127 -3.01 -14.86 -3.16
C LEU A 127 -2.56 -13.50 -2.63
N CYS A 128 -3.47 -12.51 -2.70
CA CYS A 128 -3.38 -11.28 -1.93
C CYS A 128 -4.55 -11.25 -0.95
N ASP A 129 -4.24 -11.07 0.34
CA ASP A 129 -5.22 -11.08 1.44
C ASP A 129 -5.20 -9.73 2.17
N TYR A 130 -6.35 -9.05 2.17
CA TYR A 130 -6.56 -7.73 2.77
C TYR A 130 -7.35 -7.78 4.07
N LYS A 131 -7.33 -8.90 4.80
CA LYS A 131 -8.00 -9.05 6.10
C LYS A 131 -7.67 -7.97 7.14
N THR A 132 -6.55 -7.27 7.01
CA THR A 132 -6.17 -6.13 7.88
C THR A 132 -7.18 -4.99 7.82
N LEU A 133 -7.94 -4.89 6.73
CA LEU A 133 -9.00 -3.91 6.55
C LEU A 133 -10.37 -4.38 7.09
N ASP A 134 -10.49 -5.65 7.50
CA ASP A 134 -11.74 -6.16 8.04
C ASP A 134 -12.09 -5.48 9.37
N GLY A 135 -13.35 -5.07 9.50
CA GLY A 135 -13.84 -4.31 10.66
C GLY A 135 -13.32 -2.87 10.78
N VAL A 136 -12.51 -2.37 9.83
CA VAL A 136 -12.06 -0.97 9.84
C VAL A 136 -13.25 -0.06 9.56
N LYS A 137 -13.46 0.92 10.46
CA LYS A 137 -14.54 1.90 10.30
C LYS A 137 -14.27 2.81 9.11
N ALA A 138 -15.15 2.76 8.12
CA ALA A 138 -15.10 3.65 6.96
C ALA A 138 -15.45 5.11 7.35
N ASN A 139 -14.92 6.06 6.57
CA ASN A 139 -15.10 7.49 6.79
C ASN A 139 -16.49 7.97 6.32
N VAL A 140 -16.86 9.19 6.72
CA VAL A 140 -18.00 9.95 6.19
C VAL A 140 -17.44 11.24 5.58
N ILE A 141 -17.70 11.49 4.29
CA ILE A 141 -17.17 12.64 3.55
C ILE A 141 -18.35 13.44 2.99
N HIS A 142 -18.46 14.72 3.33
CA HIS A 142 -19.61 15.56 2.96
C HIS A 142 -20.95 14.93 3.35
N ASP A 143 -21.02 14.40 4.58
CA ASP A 143 -22.17 13.65 5.12
C ASP A 143 -22.54 12.36 4.37
N GLU A 144 -21.72 11.93 3.41
CA GLU A 144 -21.91 10.69 2.65
C GLU A 144 -21.03 9.55 3.19
N GLN A 145 -21.67 8.42 3.49
CA GLN A 145 -21.00 7.22 3.99
C GLN A 145 -20.08 6.62 2.91
N GLN A 146 -18.80 6.46 3.25
CA GLN A 146 -17.83 5.75 2.43
C GLN A 146 -17.81 4.26 2.82
N TYR A 147 -17.26 3.40 1.96
CA TYR A 147 -17.25 1.96 2.19
C TYR A 147 -15.84 1.38 1.99
N LEU A 148 -15.53 0.36 2.79
CA LEU A 148 -14.29 -0.39 2.73
C LEU A 148 -14.61 -1.88 2.53
N VAL A 149 -13.69 -2.58 1.91
CA VAL A 149 -13.74 -4.04 1.74
C VAL A 149 -12.41 -4.66 2.15
N ALA A 150 -12.43 -5.93 2.53
CA ALA A 150 -11.25 -6.72 2.89
C ALA A 150 -11.11 -7.92 1.93
N PRO A 151 -10.73 -7.68 0.67
CA PRO A 151 -10.83 -8.69 -0.37
C PRO A 151 -9.80 -9.81 -0.27
N LEU A 152 -10.15 -10.96 -0.83
CA LEU A 152 -9.24 -12.01 -1.24
C LEU A 152 -9.12 -12.02 -2.76
N VAL A 153 -7.89 -12.07 -3.27
CA VAL A 153 -7.59 -12.01 -4.70
C VAL A 153 -6.73 -13.20 -5.08
N LEU A 154 -7.25 -14.09 -5.92
CA LEU A 154 -6.51 -15.20 -6.47
C LEU A 154 -5.93 -14.82 -7.82
N LEU A 155 -4.64 -15.04 -8.03
CA LEU A 155 -3.94 -14.78 -9.28
C LEU A 155 -3.28 -16.05 -9.82
N HIS A 156 -3.23 -16.17 -11.13
CA HIS A 156 -2.56 -17.27 -11.85
C HIS A 156 -1.48 -16.73 -12.77
N GLN A 157 -0.29 -17.31 -12.69
CA GLN A 157 0.77 -17.06 -13.64
C GLN A 157 0.48 -17.81 -14.95
N THR A 158 0.58 -17.12 -16.08
CA THR A 158 0.37 -17.73 -17.39
C THR A 158 1.41 -18.82 -17.67
N PRO A 159 1.09 -19.84 -18.49
CA PRO A 159 2.02 -20.95 -18.75
C PRO A 159 3.39 -20.55 -19.33
N ASP A 160 3.48 -19.41 -20.00
CA ASP A 160 4.74 -18.85 -20.52
C ASP A 160 5.55 -18.09 -19.46
N GLY A 161 5.03 -17.99 -18.23
CA GLY A 161 5.65 -17.32 -17.08
C GLY A 161 5.61 -15.79 -17.14
N LYS A 162 5.03 -15.20 -18.20
CA LYS A 162 5.20 -13.76 -18.49
C LYS A 162 4.19 -12.86 -17.79
N LEU A 163 2.96 -13.33 -17.61
CA LEU A 163 1.88 -12.53 -17.06
C LEU A 163 1.35 -13.17 -15.79
N LEU A 164 0.89 -12.32 -14.88
CA LEU A 164 0.10 -12.68 -13.73
C LEU A 164 -1.28 -12.10 -13.94
N LYS A 165 -2.34 -12.90 -13.83
CA LYS A 165 -3.72 -12.45 -14.06
C LYS A 165 -4.62 -12.80 -12.87
N PRO A 166 -5.53 -11.90 -12.46
CA PRO A 166 -6.58 -12.24 -11.50
C PRO A 166 -7.52 -13.30 -12.09
N ILE A 167 -7.86 -14.31 -11.29
CA ILE A 167 -8.75 -15.41 -11.68
C ILE A 167 -9.97 -15.54 -10.76
N ALA A 168 -9.92 -15.00 -9.55
CA ALA A 168 -11.07 -14.89 -8.65
C ALA A 168 -10.88 -13.73 -7.66
N ILE A 169 -11.97 -13.02 -7.35
CA ILE A 169 -12.01 -11.97 -6.32
C ILE A 169 -13.22 -12.21 -5.43
N GLN A 170 -13.02 -12.25 -4.11
CA GLN A 170 -14.11 -12.14 -3.15
C GLN A 170 -13.94 -10.85 -2.36
N GLN A 171 -14.89 -9.92 -2.44
CA GLN A 171 -14.74 -8.58 -1.87
C GLN A 171 -14.79 -8.57 -0.35
N THR A 172 -15.69 -9.37 0.23
CA THR A 172 -15.77 -9.60 1.68
C THR A 172 -15.97 -11.09 1.90
N PRO A 173 -14.94 -11.83 2.35
CA PRO A 173 -15.02 -13.27 2.53
C PRO A 173 -16.16 -13.69 3.48
N GLY A 174 -17.07 -14.55 3.01
CA GLY A 174 -18.23 -15.03 3.76
C GLY A 174 -19.23 -15.78 2.88
N GLU A 175 -20.20 -16.48 3.48
CA GLU A 175 -21.19 -17.30 2.73
C GLU A 175 -22.12 -16.44 1.85
N ASP A 176 -22.37 -15.19 2.24
CA ASP A 176 -23.33 -14.30 1.58
C ASP A 176 -22.70 -13.38 0.51
N ASN A 177 -21.39 -13.46 0.26
CA ASN A 177 -20.71 -12.59 -0.70
C ASN A 177 -20.17 -13.37 -1.91
N PRO A 178 -20.58 -13.00 -3.14
CA PRO A 178 -20.17 -13.70 -4.34
C PRO A 178 -18.65 -13.69 -4.57
N ILE A 179 -18.18 -14.77 -5.19
CA ILE A 179 -16.84 -14.81 -5.79
C ILE A 179 -17.00 -14.35 -7.23
N PHE A 180 -16.42 -13.20 -7.55
CA PHE A 180 -16.39 -12.65 -8.90
C PHE A 180 -15.27 -13.28 -9.72
N LEU A 181 -15.55 -13.49 -11.00
CA LEU A 181 -14.70 -14.17 -11.96
C LEU A 181 -14.50 -13.31 -13.21
N PRO A 182 -13.39 -13.48 -13.95
CA PRO A 182 -13.20 -12.82 -15.25
C PRO A 182 -14.27 -13.17 -16.30
N SER A 183 -15.02 -14.26 -16.09
CA SER A 183 -16.12 -14.71 -16.96
C SER A 183 -17.46 -14.05 -16.65
N ASP A 184 -17.56 -13.28 -15.56
CA ASP A 184 -18.77 -12.53 -15.22
C ASP A 184 -18.99 -11.38 -16.21
N SER A 185 -20.07 -10.61 -16.01
CA SER A 185 -20.31 -9.44 -16.84
C SER A 185 -19.15 -8.44 -16.74
N GLU A 186 -18.89 -7.70 -17.84
CA GLU A 186 -17.79 -6.74 -17.91
C GLU A 186 -17.74 -5.81 -16.69
N TYR A 187 -18.91 -5.31 -16.26
CA TYR A 187 -19.01 -4.35 -15.18
C TYR A 187 -18.93 -4.99 -13.79
N ASP A 188 -19.42 -6.22 -13.60
CA ASP A 188 -19.28 -6.93 -12.33
C ASP A 188 -17.79 -7.20 -12.04
N TRP A 189 -17.07 -7.71 -13.04
CA TRP A 189 -15.64 -7.97 -12.92
C TRP A 189 -14.81 -6.68 -12.74
N LEU A 190 -15.15 -5.63 -13.50
CA LEU A 190 -14.47 -4.35 -13.38
C LEU A 190 -14.70 -3.70 -12.01
N LEU A 191 -15.92 -3.81 -11.47
CA LEU A 191 -16.24 -3.31 -10.13
C LEU A 191 -15.49 -4.09 -9.05
N ALA A 192 -15.45 -5.43 -9.15
CA ALA A 192 -14.67 -6.29 -8.25
C ALA A 192 -13.20 -5.87 -8.19
N LYS A 193 -12.56 -5.68 -9.35
CA LYS A 193 -11.18 -5.17 -9.46
C LYS A 193 -11.04 -3.77 -8.87
N THR A 194 -12.00 -2.88 -9.10
CA THR A 194 -11.95 -1.50 -8.59
C THR A 194 -11.94 -1.46 -7.06
N PHE A 195 -12.78 -2.27 -6.41
CA PHE A 195 -12.76 -2.41 -4.95
C PHE A 195 -11.44 -2.98 -4.42
N VAL A 196 -10.83 -3.93 -5.14
CA VAL A 196 -9.47 -4.39 -4.81
C VAL A 196 -8.45 -3.26 -4.93
N ARG A 197 -8.53 -2.41 -5.96
CA ARG A 197 -7.63 -1.25 -6.08
C ARG A 197 -7.82 -0.24 -4.95
N SER A 198 -9.05 -0.08 -4.44
CA SER A 198 -9.34 0.73 -3.26
C SER A 198 -8.71 0.14 -1.99
N ALA A 199 -8.88 -1.16 -1.74
CA ALA A 199 -8.23 -1.86 -0.62
C ALA A 199 -6.69 -1.79 -0.71
N TYR A 200 -6.14 -2.03 -1.91
CA TYR A 200 -4.73 -1.90 -2.23
C TYR A 200 -4.17 -0.51 -1.88
N PHE A 201 -4.91 0.55 -2.19
CA PHE A 201 -4.53 1.92 -1.87
C PHE A 201 -4.53 2.17 -0.36
N ASN A 202 -5.57 1.75 0.37
CA ASN A 202 -5.63 1.92 1.82
C ASN A 202 -4.49 1.19 2.54
N GLU A 203 -4.22 -0.06 2.17
CA GLU A 203 -3.13 -0.85 2.73
C GLU A 203 -1.75 -0.25 2.38
N HIS A 204 -1.59 0.26 1.15
CA HIS A 204 -0.39 0.96 0.73
C HIS A 204 -0.13 2.19 1.60
N GLU A 205 -1.06 3.14 1.64
CA GLU A 205 -0.80 4.43 2.27
C GLU A 205 -0.63 4.32 3.78
N LEU A 206 -1.44 3.49 4.45
CA LEU A 206 -1.44 3.42 5.91
C LEU A 206 -0.39 2.47 6.46
N ASN A 207 -0.27 1.27 5.88
CA ASN A 207 0.64 0.25 6.42
C ASN A 207 2.03 0.37 5.77
N ILE A 208 2.12 0.17 4.46
CA ILE A 208 3.43 0.05 3.80
C ILE A 208 4.14 1.40 3.75
N HIS A 209 3.44 2.47 3.39
CA HIS A 209 4.00 3.80 3.29
C HIS A 209 4.11 4.44 4.69
N LEU A 210 3.00 4.83 5.33
CA LEU A 210 3.07 5.55 6.60
C LEU A 210 3.74 4.75 7.73
N LEU A 211 3.23 3.56 8.07
CA LEU A 211 3.73 2.81 9.22
C LEU A 211 5.13 2.22 8.99
N CYS A 212 5.30 1.44 7.92
CA CYS A 212 6.51 0.66 7.68
C CYS A 212 7.69 1.49 7.13
N THR A 213 7.44 2.69 6.57
CA THR A 213 8.53 3.60 6.18
C THR A 213 8.65 4.78 7.12
N HIS A 214 7.65 5.67 7.21
CA HIS A 214 7.80 6.93 7.97
C HIS A 214 7.88 6.71 9.48
N LEU A 215 6.87 6.09 10.09
CA LEU A 215 6.82 5.93 11.55
C LEU A 215 7.94 5.02 12.06
N LEU A 216 8.23 3.94 11.33
CA LEU A 216 9.32 3.04 11.69
C LEU A 216 10.70 3.73 11.56
N ALA A 217 10.93 4.50 10.50
CA ALA A 217 12.16 5.27 10.36
C ALA A 217 12.30 6.34 11.45
N GLU A 218 11.20 7.02 11.83
CA GLU A 218 11.19 7.98 12.93
C GLU A 218 11.66 7.33 14.25
N VAL A 219 11.19 6.12 14.55
CA VAL A 219 11.62 5.37 15.74
C VAL A 219 13.14 5.15 15.73
N PHE A 220 13.72 4.74 14.61
CA PHE A 220 15.17 4.58 14.50
C PHE A 220 15.90 5.91 14.65
N THR A 221 15.40 6.98 14.03
CA THR A 221 15.97 8.34 14.12
C THR A 221 15.98 8.85 15.56
N VAL A 222 14.84 8.79 16.26
CA VAL A 222 14.73 9.24 17.65
C VAL A 222 15.63 8.40 18.57
N ALA A 223 15.69 7.08 18.36
CA ALA A 223 16.57 6.21 19.12
C ALA A 223 18.06 6.53 18.90
N LEU A 224 18.45 6.81 17.65
CA LEU A 224 19.81 7.20 17.28
C LEU A 224 20.21 8.50 17.98
N LEU A 225 19.41 9.55 17.82
CA LEU A 225 19.69 10.90 18.34
C LEU A 225 19.72 10.94 19.88
N ARG A 226 18.96 10.06 20.55
CA ARG A 226 18.90 10.01 22.02
C ARG A 226 20.06 9.24 22.66
N ASN A 227 20.54 8.18 22.00
CA ASN A 227 21.37 7.17 22.67
C ASN A 227 22.76 7.02 22.07
N VAL A 228 22.99 7.49 20.84
CA VAL A 228 24.26 7.28 20.14
C VAL A 228 24.98 8.63 19.99
N PRO A 229 26.16 8.83 20.61
CA PRO A 229 26.85 10.12 20.53
C PRO A 229 27.42 10.36 19.12
N MET A 230 27.52 11.63 18.71
CA MET A 230 27.93 12.02 17.35
C MET A 230 29.28 11.46 16.89
N VAL A 231 30.20 11.16 17.82
CA VAL A 231 31.51 10.57 17.51
C VAL A 231 31.42 9.09 17.12
N HIS A 232 30.34 8.41 17.51
CA HIS A 232 30.16 6.98 17.33
C HIS A 232 29.98 6.63 15.84
N PRO A 233 30.60 5.55 15.34
CA PRO A 233 30.49 5.15 13.94
C PRO A 233 29.05 4.96 13.44
N LEU A 234 28.18 4.34 14.25
CA LEU A 234 26.75 4.19 13.90
C LEU A 234 26.05 5.54 13.72
N TYR A 235 26.35 6.54 14.54
CA TYR A 235 25.79 7.88 14.34
C TYR A 235 26.22 8.46 12.99
N LYS A 236 27.51 8.35 12.66
CA LYS A 236 28.05 8.89 11.40
C LYS A 236 27.41 8.26 10.16
N VAL A 237 27.07 6.98 10.21
CA VAL A 237 26.42 6.25 9.12
C VAL A 237 24.92 6.57 9.07
N GLU A 238 24.21 6.35 10.17
CA GLU A 238 22.74 6.39 10.19
C GLU A 238 22.17 7.82 10.14
N ASN A 239 22.90 8.82 10.65
CA ASN A 239 22.43 10.21 10.64
C ASN A 239 22.23 10.76 9.22
N TYR A 240 22.90 10.19 8.21
CA TYR A 240 22.65 10.54 6.82
C TYR A 240 21.30 9.99 6.32
N ALA A 241 20.97 8.75 6.68
CA ALA A 241 19.72 8.09 6.31
C ALA A 241 18.50 8.69 7.04
N ALA A 242 18.69 9.15 8.27
CA ALA A 242 17.68 9.78 9.11
C ALA A 242 17.31 11.23 8.71
N LYS A 243 17.94 11.79 7.66
CA LYS A 243 17.81 13.20 7.33
C LYS A 243 16.38 13.56 6.94
N TYR A 244 15.75 14.40 7.76
CA TYR A 244 14.38 14.89 7.60
C TYR A 244 13.28 13.81 7.63
N THR A 245 13.58 12.65 8.20
CA THR A 245 12.56 11.72 8.69
C THR A 245 11.85 12.36 9.88
#